data_AF-A0A3M1UT09-F1
#
_entry.id   AF-A0A3M1UT09-F1
#
_cell.length_a   1.000
_cell.length_b   1.000
_cell.length_c   1.000
_cell.angle_alpha   90.00
_cell.angle_beta   90.00
_cell.angle_gamma   90.00
#
_symmetry.space_group_name_H-M   'P 1'
#
loop_
_entity.id
_entity.type
_entity.pdbx_description
1 polymer ?
#
loop_
_entity_poly.entity_id
_entity_poly.type
_entity_poly.pdbx_seq_one_letter_code
_entity_poly.pdbx_strand_id
1 'polypeptide(L)'
;MVAIFTRSLSDNLASLVKQVDAAIEKNKGKKLSAFVVYLTEDPDAAEAKLVEFAEQHGIKNVPLTVFDGAAGPPRYRIARDAEVTVLMWVKQTVRVNHAFGAGELTPEAVRDVVADIAKILE
;
A
#
# COMPACT_ATOMS: atom_id res chain seq x y z
N MET A 1 -0.61 -8.70 -7.89
CA MET A 1 0.01 -7.38 -7.60
C MET A 1 -0.81 -6.67 -6.55
N VAL A 2 -0.17 -6.04 -5.56
CA VAL A 2 -0.79 -5.21 -4.52
C VAL A 2 -0.39 -3.74 -4.76
N ALA A 3 -1.33 -2.81 -4.82
CA ALA A 3 -1.04 -1.38 -4.78
C ALA A 3 -1.68 -0.78 -3.56
N ILE A 4 -0.90 0.02 -2.83
CA ILE A 4 -1.35 0.72 -1.64
C ILE A 4 -1.24 2.20 -1.92
N PHE A 5 -2.36 2.92 -1.88
CA PHE A 5 -2.38 4.38 -1.94
C PHE A 5 -2.61 4.90 -0.53
N THR A 6 -1.85 5.90 -0.10
CA THR A 6 -1.97 6.43 1.25
C THR A 6 -1.76 7.94 1.29
N ARG A 7 -2.48 8.62 2.18
CA ARG A 7 -2.33 10.05 2.50
C ARG A 7 -1.60 10.30 3.82
N SER A 8 -1.26 9.25 4.57
CA SER A 8 -0.52 9.34 5.83
C SER A 8 0.46 8.17 6.00
N LEU A 9 1.45 8.36 6.87
CA LEU A 9 2.48 7.36 7.18
C LEU A 9 2.29 6.87 8.62
N SER A 10 1.27 6.04 8.84
CA SER A 10 0.92 5.52 10.17
C SER A 10 1.63 4.20 10.52
N ASP A 11 1.66 3.84 11.80
CA ASP A 11 2.19 2.55 12.26
C ASP A 11 1.43 1.35 11.69
N ASN A 12 0.11 1.48 11.50
CA ASN A 12 -0.69 0.41 10.89
C ASN A 12 -0.41 0.28 9.40
N LEU A 13 -0.15 1.39 8.68
CA LEU A 13 0.38 1.32 7.32
C LEU A 13 1.73 0.61 7.32
N ALA A 14 2.65 0.97 8.22
CA ALA A 14 3.95 0.31 8.32
C ALA A 14 3.80 -1.20 8.56
N SER A 15 2.90 -1.60 9.46
CA SER A 15 2.57 -2.99 9.73
C SER A 15 2.07 -3.72 8.48
N LEU A 16 1.14 -3.10 7.73
CA LEU A 16 0.65 -3.65 6.47
C LEU A 16 1.78 -3.83 5.45
N VAL A 17 2.57 -2.79 5.22
CA VAL A 17 3.64 -2.80 4.21
C VAL A 17 4.70 -3.84 4.56
N LYS A 18 5.09 -3.97 5.85
CA LYS A 18 6.03 -5.01 6.31
C LYS A 18 5.50 -6.43 6.08
N GLN A 19 4.21 -6.66 6.30
CA GLN A 19 3.61 -7.97 6.08
C GLN A 19 3.50 -8.30 4.58
N VAL A 20 3.19 -7.31 3.75
CA VAL A 20 3.23 -7.44 2.29
C VAL A 20 4.66 -7.71 1.80
N ASP A 21 5.65 -7.00 2.33
CA ASP A 21 7.08 -7.20 2.04
C ASP A 21 7.53 -8.64 2.33
N ALA A 22 7.20 -9.14 3.52
CA ALA A 22 7.46 -10.53 3.90
C ALA A 22 6.68 -11.53 3.04
N ALA A 23 5.47 -11.19 2.59
CA ALA A 23 4.70 -12.04 1.69
C ALA A 23 5.36 -12.12 0.30
N ILE A 24 5.93 -11.03 -0.22
CA ILE A 24 6.69 -11.03 -1.48
C ILE A 24 7.90 -11.96 -1.34
N GLU A 25 8.67 -11.85 -0.26
CA GLU A 25 9.82 -12.70 0.01
C GLU A 25 9.43 -14.20 0.02
N LYS A 26 8.34 -14.53 0.72
CA LYS A 26 7.80 -15.91 0.79
C LYS A 26 7.26 -16.43 -0.54
N ASN A 27 6.84 -15.54 -1.45
CA ASN A 27 6.18 -15.90 -2.71
C ASN A 27 6.98 -15.48 -3.95
N LYS A 28 8.32 -15.40 -3.86
CA LYS A 28 9.20 -15.06 -4.99
C LYS A 28 8.92 -15.86 -6.27
N GLY A 29 8.55 -17.14 -6.13
CA GLY A 29 8.19 -18.01 -7.26
C GLY A 29 6.83 -17.71 -7.92
N LYS A 30 5.94 -16.97 -7.24
CA LYS A 30 4.56 -16.69 -7.67
C LYS A 30 4.37 -15.27 -8.23
N LYS A 31 5.47 -14.56 -8.51
CA LYS A 31 5.46 -13.19 -9.07
C LYS A 31 4.58 -12.21 -8.28
N LEU A 32 4.46 -12.41 -6.96
CA LEU A 32 3.81 -11.43 -6.10
C LEU A 32 4.68 -10.16 -6.07
N SER A 33 4.06 -9.03 -6.36
CA SER A 33 4.70 -7.71 -6.32
C SER A 33 3.78 -6.72 -5.63
N ALA A 34 4.38 -5.70 -5.02
CA ALA A 34 3.65 -4.59 -4.46
C ALA A 34 4.37 -3.25 -4.68
N PHE A 35 3.63 -2.17 -4.49
CA PHE A 35 4.17 -0.82 -4.32
C PHE A 35 3.24 0.02 -3.44
N VAL A 36 3.80 1.04 -2.81
CA VAL A 36 3.07 2.07 -2.06
C VAL A 36 3.19 3.38 -2.81
N VAL A 37 2.09 4.12 -2.94
CA VAL A 37 2.05 5.47 -3.48
C VAL A 37 1.55 6.41 -2.39
N TYR A 38 2.44 7.29 -1.93
CA TYR A 38 2.11 8.37 -1.01
C TYR A 38 1.55 9.56 -1.79
N LEU A 39 0.29 9.87 -1.55
CA LEU A 39 -0.48 10.94 -2.18
C LEU A 39 -0.34 12.21 -1.34
N THR A 40 0.28 13.24 -1.89
CA THR A 40 0.63 14.46 -1.16
C THR A 40 0.54 15.69 -2.04
N GLU A 41 0.23 16.84 -1.44
CA GLU A 41 0.33 18.16 -2.11
C GLU A 41 1.75 18.75 -1.99
N ASP A 42 2.65 18.08 -1.27
CA ASP A 42 4.05 18.47 -1.07
C ASP A 42 4.95 17.27 -1.40
N PRO A 43 5.21 17.00 -2.69
CA PRO A 43 6.05 15.89 -3.12
C PRO A 43 7.53 16.09 -2.77
N ASP A 44 8.01 17.33 -2.74
CA ASP A 44 9.40 17.66 -2.44
C ASP A 44 9.78 17.27 -1.00
N ALA A 45 8.91 17.53 -0.03
CA ALA A 45 9.13 17.10 1.36
C ALA A 45 8.81 15.61 1.62
N ALA A 46 8.23 14.90 0.67
CA ALA A 46 7.77 13.53 0.87
C ALA A 46 8.88 12.48 0.70
N GLU A 47 9.88 12.73 -0.13
CA GLU A 47 10.95 11.77 -0.40
C GLU A 47 11.72 11.41 0.88
N ALA A 48 12.17 12.43 1.63
CA ALA A 48 12.88 12.21 2.89
C ALA A 48 12.04 11.41 3.90
N LYS A 49 10.74 11.73 4.02
CA LYS A 49 9.81 11.02 4.90
C LYS A 49 9.64 9.56 4.52
N LEU A 50 9.58 9.25 3.23
CA LEU A 50 9.48 7.86 2.75
C LEU A 50 10.77 7.07 2.97
N VAL A 51 11.93 7.70 2.81
CA VAL A 51 13.23 7.08 3.13
C VAL A 51 13.29 6.75 4.61
N GLU A 52 13.01 7.71 5.49
CA GLU A 52 12.98 7.50 6.94
C GLU A 52 11.99 6.40 7.33
N PHE A 53 10.78 6.43 6.75
CA PHE A 53 9.76 5.40 6.99
C PHE A 53 10.22 4.00 6.54
N ALA A 54 10.86 3.89 5.37
CA ALA A 54 11.38 2.62 4.87
C ALA A 54 12.49 2.06 5.77
N GLU A 55 13.42 2.91 6.19
CA GLU A 55 14.54 2.54 7.05
C GLU A 55 14.07 2.14 8.45
N GLN A 56 13.23 2.97 9.08
CA GLN A 56 12.66 2.72 10.40
C GLN A 56 11.91 1.38 10.47
N HIS A 57 11.21 1.02 9.39
CA HIS A 57 10.37 -0.17 9.37
C HIS A 57 10.99 -1.38 8.67
N GLY A 58 12.17 -1.21 8.04
CA GLY A 58 12.91 -2.27 7.37
C GLY A 58 12.23 -2.80 6.11
N ILE A 59 11.63 -1.91 5.31
CA ILE A 59 10.96 -2.24 4.04
C ILE A 59 12.03 -2.42 2.95
N LYS A 60 11.99 -3.53 2.19
CA LYS A 60 13.08 -3.92 1.28
C LYS A 60 12.62 -4.28 -0.14
N ASN A 61 11.47 -4.94 -0.24
CA ASN A 61 10.90 -5.51 -1.44
C ASN A 61 9.73 -4.70 -2.00
N VAL A 62 9.25 -3.70 -1.24
CA VAL A 62 8.13 -2.83 -1.63
C VAL A 62 8.66 -1.44 -1.95
N PRO A 63 8.67 -1.02 -3.23
CA PRO A 63 8.96 0.37 -3.58
C PRO A 63 7.94 1.31 -2.96
N LEU A 64 8.43 2.39 -2.35
CA LEU A 64 7.62 3.51 -1.88
C LEU A 64 7.80 4.66 -2.87
N THR A 65 6.69 5.18 -3.40
CA THR A 65 6.70 6.25 -4.39
C THR A 65 5.86 7.43 -3.93
N VAL A 66 6.16 8.60 -4.49
CA VAL A 66 5.39 9.83 -4.27
C VAL A 66 4.52 10.10 -5.49
N PHE A 67 3.31 10.58 -5.26
CA PHE A 67 2.45 11.13 -6.29
C PHE A 67 2.04 12.55 -5.92
N ASP A 68 2.23 13.47 -6.87
CA ASP A 68 1.84 14.87 -6.76
C ASP A 68 0.32 15.02 -6.91
N GLY A 69 -0.34 15.32 -5.80
CA GLY A 69 -1.78 15.48 -5.65
C GLY A 69 -2.44 14.42 -4.76
N ALA A 70 -3.11 14.87 -3.70
CA ALA A 70 -3.81 14.01 -2.74
C ALA A 70 -4.99 13.24 -3.36
N ALA A 71 -5.50 13.68 -4.52
CA ALA A 71 -6.54 12.96 -5.26
C ALA A 71 -6.07 11.62 -5.85
N GLY A 72 -4.75 11.46 -6.03
CA GLY A 72 -4.15 10.31 -6.69
C GLY A 72 -4.43 10.27 -8.20
N PRO A 73 -3.89 9.25 -8.90
CA PRO A 73 -4.02 9.19 -10.35
C PRO A 73 -5.49 8.97 -10.76
N PRO A 74 -6.09 9.81 -11.62
CA PRO A 74 -7.55 9.87 -11.82
C PRO A 74 -8.22 8.54 -12.20
N ARG A 75 -7.52 7.68 -12.95
CA ARG A 75 -8.06 6.39 -13.41
C ARG A 75 -8.26 5.38 -12.27
N TYR A 76 -7.54 5.51 -11.16
CA TYR A 76 -7.73 4.64 -10.00
C TYR A 76 -8.98 5.01 -9.20
N ARG A 77 -9.52 6.23 -9.35
CA ARG A 77 -10.73 6.69 -8.66
C ARG A 77 -10.64 6.49 -7.14
N ILE A 78 -9.51 6.87 -6.56
CA ILE A 78 -9.27 6.78 -5.11
C ILE A 78 -10.35 7.60 -4.40
N ALA A 79 -11.00 7.01 -3.40
CA ALA A 79 -12.04 7.69 -2.63
C ALA A 79 -11.44 8.92 -1.92
N ARG A 80 -12.21 10.01 -1.85
CA ARG A 80 -11.70 11.30 -1.31
C ARG A 80 -11.43 11.25 0.18
N ASP A 81 -12.20 10.44 0.89
CA ASP A 81 -12.18 10.24 2.34
C ASP A 81 -11.27 9.10 2.79
N ALA A 82 -10.80 8.25 1.86
CA ALA A 82 -9.93 7.14 2.20
C ALA A 82 -8.50 7.61 2.56
N GLU A 83 -8.09 7.50 3.80
CA GLU A 83 -6.70 7.67 4.18
C GLU A 83 -5.80 6.63 3.51
N VAL A 84 -6.25 5.36 3.46
CA VAL A 84 -5.54 4.26 2.81
C VAL A 84 -6.47 3.52 1.85
N THR A 85 -6.01 3.24 0.64
CA THR A 85 -6.71 2.36 -0.31
C THR A 85 -5.79 1.22 -0.72
N VAL A 86 -6.28 -0.02 -0.63
CA VAL A 86 -5.56 -1.22 -1.04
C VAL A 86 -6.27 -1.88 -2.19
N LEU A 87 -5.58 -2.01 -3.31
CA LEU A 87 -6.07 -2.68 -4.50
C LEU A 87 -5.20 -3.90 -4.80
N MET A 88 -5.81 -5.01 -5.18
CA MET A 88 -5.08 -6.20 -5.61
C MET A 88 -5.60 -6.73 -6.94
N TRP A 89 -4.69 -7.12 -7.82
CA TRP A 89 -5.02 -7.59 -9.17
C TRP A 89 -4.46 -8.97 -9.49
N VAL A 90 -5.21 -9.67 -10.34
CA VAL A 90 -4.78 -10.81 -11.14
C VAL A 90 -5.08 -10.49 -12.61
N LYS A 91 -4.07 -10.56 -13.49
CA LYS A 91 -4.22 -10.35 -14.94
C LYS A 91 -5.10 -9.13 -15.28
N GLN A 92 -4.71 -7.95 -14.77
CA GLN A 92 -5.40 -6.66 -14.96
C GLN A 92 -6.81 -6.53 -14.36
N THR A 93 -7.33 -7.58 -13.71
CA THR A 93 -8.64 -7.55 -13.05
C THR A 93 -8.47 -7.32 -11.56
N VAL A 94 -9.15 -6.30 -11.02
CA VAL A 94 -9.20 -6.06 -9.56
C VAL A 94 -9.93 -7.23 -8.89
N ARG A 95 -9.28 -7.86 -7.91
CA ARG A 95 -9.85 -8.94 -7.09
C ARG A 95 -10.17 -8.48 -5.67
N VAL A 96 -9.47 -7.47 -5.19
CA VAL A 96 -9.61 -6.92 -3.84
C VAL A 96 -9.58 -5.40 -3.94
N ASN A 97 -10.48 -4.75 -3.22
CA ASN A 97 -10.55 -3.30 -3.10
C ASN A 97 -11.00 -2.95 -1.68
N HIS A 98 -10.08 -2.40 -0.90
CA HIS A 98 -10.34 -1.86 0.42
C HIS A 98 -10.08 -0.35 0.42
N ALA A 99 -10.97 0.41 1.04
CA ALA A 99 -10.81 1.84 1.27
C ALA A 99 -11.06 2.09 2.76
N PHE A 100 -10.06 2.65 3.43
CA PHE A 100 -10.08 2.94 4.86
C PHE A 100 -10.00 4.44 5.04
N GLY A 101 -10.99 5.02 5.72
CA GLY A 101 -10.92 6.37 6.25
C GLY A 101 -9.85 6.53 7.32
N ALA A 102 -9.71 7.76 7.82
CA ALA A 102 -8.73 8.09 8.85
C ALA A 102 -8.90 7.19 10.09
N GLY A 103 -7.86 6.46 10.45
CA GLY A 103 -7.86 5.54 11.60
C GLY A 103 -8.62 4.22 11.40
N GLU A 104 -9.21 3.97 10.23
CA GLU A 104 -9.95 2.72 9.96
C GLU A 104 -9.04 1.55 9.56
N LEU A 105 -7.78 1.82 9.16
CA LEU A 105 -6.77 0.78 9.01
C LEU A 105 -6.30 0.32 10.40
N THR A 106 -7.12 -0.49 11.07
CA THR A 106 -6.82 -1.09 12.38
C THR A 106 -5.92 -2.33 12.25
N PRO A 107 -5.34 -2.86 13.34
CA PRO A 107 -4.60 -4.12 13.30
C PRO A 107 -5.41 -5.28 12.74
N GLU A 108 -6.72 -5.33 13.01
CA GLU A 108 -7.64 -6.32 12.45
C GLU A 108 -7.79 -6.15 10.95
N ALA A 109 -8.03 -4.91 10.48
CA ALA A 109 -8.10 -4.61 9.05
C ALA A 109 -6.81 -4.98 8.31
N VAL A 110 -5.64 -4.74 8.93
CA VAL A 110 -4.35 -5.16 8.38
C VAL A 110 -4.29 -6.68 8.20
N ARG A 111 -4.73 -7.46 9.21
CA ARG A 111 -4.76 -8.93 9.11
C ARG A 111 -5.65 -9.40 7.96
N ASP A 112 -6.83 -8.80 7.81
CA ASP A 112 -7.78 -9.13 6.76
C ASP A 112 -7.21 -8.83 5.37
N VAL A 113 -6.60 -7.65 5.19
CA VAL A 113 -5.94 -7.28 3.93
C VAL A 113 -4.78 -8.23 3.62
N VAL A 114 -3.97 -8.63 4.61
CA VAL A 114 -2.86 -9.56 4.38
C VAL A 114 -3.36 -10.96 4.01
N ALA A 115 -4.45 -11.43 4.62
CA ALA A 115 -5.08 -12.70 4.27
C ALA A 115 -5.59 -12.69 2.81
N ASP A 116 -6.09 -11.55 2.34
CA ASP A 116 -6.57 -11.35 0.96
C ASP A 116 -5.49 -11.53 -0.11
N ILE A 117 -4.19 -11.49 0.25
CA ILE A 117 -3.09 -11.80 -0.68
C ILE A 117 -3.27 -13.20 -1.29
N ALA A 118 -3.83 -14.17 -0.55
CA ALA A 118 -4.10 -15.51 -1.08
C ALA A 118 -5.03 -15.50 -2.30
N LYS A 119 -5.88 -14.48 -2.46
CA LYS A 119 -6.80 -14.33 -3.60
C LYS A 119 -6.10 -13.94 -4.90
N ILE A 120 -4.82 -13.54 -4.84
CA ILE A 120 -4.05 -13.08 -6.00
C ILE A 120 -2.78 -13.89 -6.27
N LEU A 121 -2.51 -14.93 -5.49
CA LEU A 121 -1.42 -15.86 -5.73
C LEU A 121 -1.85 -16.88 -6.79
N GLU A 122 -1.24 -16.83 -7.96
CA GLU A 122 -1.33 -17.87 -9.01
C GLU A 122 -0.11 -18.82 -8.96
#